data_AF-A0A1G7YB85-F1
#
_entry.id   AF-A0A1G7YB85-F1
#
_cell.length_a   1.000
_cell.length_b   1.000
_cell.length_c   1.000
_cell.angle_alpha   90.00
_cell.angle_beta   90.00
_cell.angle_gamma   90.00
#
_symmetry.space_group_name_H-M   'P 1'
#
loop_
_entity.id
_entity.type
_entity.pdbx_description
1 polymer ?
#
loop_
_entity_poly.entity_id
_entity_poly.type
_entity_poly.pdbx_seq_one_letter_code
_entity_poly.pdbx_strand_id
1 'polypeptide(L)'
;MKFPEAMTDRISVLKSNGVRVDGLRALVKKNSILTQQDLVVIEAGDLIVRQLCTGREETYEVLDPGFHEKFYDIRAAYHMEVRRCDRARRGKLAAD
;
A
#
# COMPACT_ATOMS: atom_id res chain seq x y z
N MET A 1 -18.81 12.13 -0.92
CA MET A 1 -18.14 11.11 -1.75
C MET A 1 -18.45 9.74 -1.18
N LYS A 2 -18.81 8.78 -2.03
CA LYS A 2 -18.89 7.37 -1.61
C LYS A 2 -17.46 6.83 -1.51
N PHE A 3 -17.20 5.96 -0.52
CA PHE A 3 -15.86 5.37 -0.27
C PHE A 3 -15.09 4.90 -1.53
N PRO A 4 -15.71 4.24 -2.52
CA PRO A 4 -15.02 3.79 -3.74
C PRO A 4 -14.50 4.92 -4.65
N GLU A 5 -15.15 6.09 -4.64
CA GLU A 5 -14.83 7.22 -5.52
C GLU A 5 -13.54 7.93 -5.09
N ALA A 6 -13.16 7.81 -3.82
CA ALA A 6 -11.96 8.42 -3.28
C ALA A 6 -10.67 7.61 -3.53
N MET A 7 -10.78 6.37 -4.00
CA MET A 7 -9.64 5.48 -4.26
C MET A 7 -9.10 5.67 -5.68
N THR A 8 -8.38 6.77 -5.91
CA THR A 8 -7.87 7.15 -7.24
C THR A 8 -6.47 6.61 -7.55
N ASP A 9 -5.76 6.10 -6.54
CA ASP A 9 -4.42 5.55 -6.72
C ASP A 9 -4.47 4.13 -7.27
N ARG A 10 -3.49 3.79 -8.12
CA ARG A 10 -3.22 2.40 -8.52
C ARG A 10 -2.01 1.88 -7.75
N ILE A 11 -2.20 0.74 -7.10
CA ILE A 11 -1.15 0.10 -6.30
C ILE A 11 -0.95 -1.35 -6.72
N SER A 12 0.20 -1.88 -6.33
CA SER A 12 0.54 -3.29 -6.37
C SER A 12 0.94 -3.74 -4.97
N VAL A 13 0.61 -4.98 -4.62
CA VAL A 13 1.09 -5.64 -3.40
C VAL A 13 2.20 -6.60 -3.79
N LEU A 14 3.40 -6.39 -3.27
CA LEU A 14 4.53 -7.30 -3.38
C LEU A 14 4.67 -8.05 -2.06
N LYS A 15 4.35 -9.35 -2.11
CA LYS A 15 4.42 -10.28 -0.99
C LYS A 15 5.87 -10.62 -0.66
N SER A 16 6.13 -11.01 0.58
CA SER A 16 7.45 -11.48 1.04
C SER A 16 8.01 -12.68 0.25
N ASN A 17 7.13 -13.51 -0.31
CA ASN A 17 7.49 -14.64 -1.18
C ASN A 17 7.78 -14.25 -2.65
N GLY A 18 7.78 -12.95 -2.97
CA GLY A 18 8.03 -12.43 -4.32
C GLY A 18 6.81 -12.41 -5.24
N VAL A 19 5.65 -12.88 -4.79
CA VAL A 19 4.40 -12.76 -5.55
C VAL A 19 3.99 -11.29 -5.62
N ARG A 20 3.65 -10.83 -6.82
CA ARG A 20 3.15 -9.47 -7.06
C ARG A 20 1.71 -9.53 -7.54
N VAL A 21 0.85 -8.74 -6.91
CA VAL A 21 -0.54 -8.53 -7.35
C VAL A 21 -0.74 -7.07 -7.74
N ASP A 22 -1.07 -6.85 -9.00
CA ASP A 22 -1.21 -5.52 -9.60
C ASP A 22 -2.67 -5.10 -9.76
N GLY A 23 -2.89 -3.80 -10.01
CA GLY A 23 -4.17 -3.27 -10.47
C GLY A 23 -5.18 -2.96 -9.36
N LEU A 24 -4.76 -3.01 -8.10
CA LEU A 24 -5.61 -2.65 -6.96
C LEU A 24 -5.79 -1.12 -6.91
N ARG A 25 -6.99 -0.69 -6.50
CA ARG A 25 -7.28 0.73 -6.24
C ARG A 25 -7.12 1.03 -4.77
N ALA A 26 -6.57 2.20 -4.46
CA ALA A 26 -6.40 2.65 -3.08
C ALA A 26 -6.55 4.17 -2.95
N LEU A 27 -6.69 4.61 -1.72
CA LEU A 27 -6.44 5.98 -1.31
C LEU A 27 -5.14 6.01 -0.51
N VAL A 28 -4.07 6.51 -1.12
CA VAL A 28 -2.74 6.59 -0.49
C VAL A 28 -2.60 7.91 0.26
N LYS A 29 -2.25 7.82 1.54
CA LYS A 29 -1.87 8.94 2.40
C LYS A 29 -0.44 8.72 2.91
N LYS A 30 0.14 9.74 3.55
CA LYS A 30 1.55 9.73 3.97
C LYS A 30 1.95 8.50 4.80
N ASN A 31 1.13 8.13 5.78
CA ASN A 31 1.39 7.04 6.74
C ASN A 31 0.28 5.98 6.74
N SER A 32 -0.69 6.07 5.84
CA SER A 32 -1.76 5.09 5.76
C SER A 32 -2.24 4.88 4.34
N ILE A 33 -2.66 3.64 4.05
CA ILE A 33 -3.21 3.28 2.76
C ILE A 33 -4.53 2.57 3.00
N LEU A 34 -5.58 3.07 2.36
CA LEU A 34 -6.90 2.46 2.40
C LEU A 34 -7.17 1.76 1.07
N THR A 35 -7.49 0.47 1.10
CA THR A 35 -7.93 -0.29 -0.09
C THR A 35 -9.11 -1.18 0.26
N GLN A 36 -10.03 -1.38 -0.67
CA GLN A 36 -11.14 -2.32 -0.44
C GLN A 36 -10.59 -3.74 -0.39
N GLN A 37 -11.24 -4.59 0.41
CA GLN A 37 -10.89 -5.99 0.43
C GLN A 37 -11.36 -6.64 -0.86
N ASP A 38 -10.38 -7.12 -1.64
CA ASP A 38 -10.56 -7.96 -2.82
C ASP A 38 -10.02 -9.38 -2.50
N LEU A 39 -9.48 -10.09 -3.48
CA LEU A 39 -8.96 -11.47 -3.33
C LEU A 39 -7.54 -11.55 -2.74
N VAL A 40 -7.00 -10.45 -2.23
CA VAL A 40 -5.60 -10.36 -1.78
C VAL A 40 -5.54 -10.25 -0.26
N VAL A 41 -4.86 -11.19 0.38
CA VAL A 41 -4.53 -11.08 1.81
C VAL A 41 -3.30 -10.19 1.95
N ILE A 42 -3.44 -9.07 2.66
CA ILE A 42 -2.36 -8.16 3.00
C ILE A 42 -1.85 -8.47 4.41
N GLU A 43 -0.54 -8.59 4.56
CA GLU A 43 0.14 -8.95 5.80
C GLU A 43 1.19 -7.88 6.16
N ALA A 44 1.57 -7.82 7.43
CA ALA A 44 2.68 -6.97 7.85
C ALA A 44 3.98 -7.43 7.17
N GLY A 45 4.79 -6.46 6.74
CA GLY A 45 6.02 -6.69 5.97
C GLY A 45 5.81 -6.82 4.45
N ASP A 46 4.57 -6.90 3.97
CA ASP A 46 4.29 -6.73 2.53
C ASP A 46 4.69 -5.32 2.08
N LEU A 47 5.02 -5.19 0.80
CA LEU A 47 5.33 -3.90 0.19
C LEU A 47 4.18 -3.45 -0.72
N ILE A 48 3.74 -2.21 -0.52
CA ILE A 48 2.81 -1.52 -1.40
C ILE A 48 3.61 -0.67 -2.37
N VAL A 49 3.41 -0.89 -3.68
CA VAL A 49 4.03 -0.12 -4.76
C VAL A 49 2.96 0.74 -5.42
N ARG A 50 2.98 2.05 -5.20
CA ARG A 50 2.07 3.00 -5.83
C ARG A 50 2.63 3.47 -7.17
N GLN A 51 1.81 3.38 -8.22
CA GLN A 51 2.13 3.91 -9.55
C GLN A 51 1.69 5.37 -9.65
N LEU A 52 2.64 6.27 -9.92
CA LEU A 52 2.36 7.68 -10.17
C LEU A 52 2.06 7.91 -11.66
N CYS A 53 1.27 8.94 -11.96
CA CYS A 53 0.95 9.33 -13.35
C CYS A 53 2.19 9.71 -14.19
N THR A 54 3.32 9.97 -13.54
CA THR A 54 4.61 10.26 -14.17
C THR A 54 5.40 9.00 -14.55
N GLY A 55 4.87 7.80 -14.31
CA GLY A 55 5.57 6.54 -14.51
C GLY A 55 6.60 6.20 -13.43
N ARG A 56 6.66 6.99 -12.34
CA ARG A 56 7.46 6.69 -11.15
C ARG A 56 6.70 5.83 -10.16
N GLU A 57 7.43 5.13 -9.32
CA GLU A 57 6.89 4.33 -8.21
C GLU A 57 7.23 4.95 -6.85
N GLU A 58 6.29 4.83 -5.91
CA GLU A 58 6.55 5.00 -4.47
C GLU A 58 6.35 3.66 -3.78
N THR A 59 7.28 3.25 -2.93
CA THR A 59 7.18 2.00 -2.17
C THR A 59 6.93 2.29 -0.70
N TYR A 60 6.05 1.51 -0.09
CA TYR A 60 5.69 1.55 1.32
C TYR A 60 5.72 0.15 1.91
N GLU A 61 6.18 0.02 3.14
CA GLU A 61 6.10 -1.21 3.92
C GLU A 61 4.84 -1.17 4.78
N VAL A 62 4.08 -2.26 4.79
CA VAL A 62 2.92 -2.44 5.67
C VAL A 62 3.43 -2.75 7.08
N LEU A 63 3.11 -1.88 8.03
CA LEU A 63 3.41 -2.10 9.45
C LEU A 63 2.26 -2.84 10.14
N ASP A 64 1.03 -2.42 9.87
CA ASP A 64 -0.20 -3.07 10.32
C ASP A 64 -1.20 -3.09 9.15
N PRO A 65 -1.73 -4.26 8.74
CA PRO A 65 -2.75 -4.34 7.69
C PRO A 65 -4.06 -3.62 8.02
N GLY A 66 -4.47 -3.60 9.29
CA GLY A 66 -5.70 -2.95 9.73
C GLY A 66 -6.97 -3.44 9.00
N PHE A 67 -7.24 -4.75 8.99
CA PHE A 67 -8.43 -5.29 8.34
C PHE A 67 -9.71 -4.93 9.09
N HIS A 68 -10.69 -4.37 8.38
CA HIS A 68 -12.03 -4.11 8.89
C HIS A 68 -13.06 -4.86 8.05
N GLU A 69 -13.92 -5.61 8.74
CA GLU A 69 -15.02 -6.34 8.10
C GLU A 69 -16.09 -5.36 7.57
N LYS A 70 -16.89 -5.84 6.61
CA LYS A 70 -18.05 -5.11 6.09
C LYS A 70 -18.95 -4.65 7.25
N PHE A 71 -19.34 -3.38 7.21
CA PHE A 71 -20.29 -2.80 8.15
C PHE A 71 -21.35 -2.00 7.40
N TYR A 72 -22.61 -2.47 7.45
CA TYR A 72 -23.72 -1.94 6.62
C TYR A 72 -23.33 -1.86 5.13
N ASP A 73 -23.38 -0.67 4.52
CA ASP A 73 -23.06 -0.43 3.12
C ASP A 73 -21.56 -0.20 2.87
N ILE A 74 -20.74 -0.21 3.92
CA ILE A 74 -19.29 -0.08 3.85
C ILE A 74 -18.71 -1.47 3.63
N ARG A 75 -18.10 -1.70 2.46
CA ARG A 75 -17.40 -2.95 2.15
C ARG A 75 -16.22 -3.15 3.08
N ALA A 76 -15.85 -4.41 3.31
CA ALA A 76 -14.61 -4.75 3.99
C ALA A 76 -13.41 -4.06 3.31
N ALA A 77 -12.44 -3.64 4.09
CA ALA A 77 -11.31 -2.86 3.63
C ALA A 77 -10.09 -3.03 4.55
N TYR A 78 -8.91 -2.83 3.98
CA TYR A 78 -7.68 -2.67 4.75
C TYR A 78 -7.41 -1.19 4.99
N HIS A 79 -7.20 -0.83 6.25
CA HIS A 79 -6.79 0.48 6.72
C HIS A 79 -5.34 0.38 7.18
N MET A 80 -4.43 0.24 6.23
CA MET A 80 -3.04 -0.07 6.52
C MET A 80 -2.34 1.09 7.20
N GLU A 81 -1.59 0.83 8.26
CA GLU A 81 -0.50 1.68 8.70
C GLU A 81 0.74 1.33 7.89
N VAL A 82 1.38 2.34 7.29
CA VAL A 82 2.52 2.12 6.40
C VAL A 82 3.66 3.08 6.65
N ARG A 83 4.87 2.64 6.29
CA ARG A 83 6.08 3.46 6.26
C ARG A 83 6.61 3.57 4.84
N ARG A 84 6.82 4.79 4.33
CA ARG A 84 7.47 4.98 3.02
C ARG A 84 8.91 4.48 3.06
N CYS A 85 9.30 3.75 2.02
CA CYS A 85 10.61 3.11 1.91
C CYS A 85 11.64 3.98 1.14
N ASP A 86 11.38 5.28 0.94
CA ASP A 86 12.36 6.12 0.26
C ASP A 86 13.71 6.09 0.98
N ARG A 87 14.80 6.12 0.20
CA ARG A 87 16.17 5.89 0.67
C ARG A 87 16.56 6.87 1.79
N ALA A 88 16.34 6.47 3.03
CA ALA A 88 17.08 6.91 4.21
C ALA A 88 18.06 5.82 4.66
N ARG A 89 18.98 5.45 3.75
CA ARG A 89 20.37 5.04 4.01
C ARG A 89 21.13 5.08 2.67
N ARG A 90 21.46 6.30 2.23
CA ARG A 90 22.79 6.52 1.63
C ARG A 90 23.78 6.41 2.80
N GLY A 91 24.03 5.17 3.23
CA GLY A 91 25.08 4.89 4.19
C GLY A 91 26.42 5.14 3.50
N LYS A 92 27.24 6.00 4.11
CA LYS A 92 28.70 5.99 4.05
C LYS A 92 29.28 4.71 3.42
N LEU A 93 29.66 4.79 2.16
CA LEU A 93 30.70 3.97 1.53
C LEU A 93 31.42 4.90 0.55
N ALA A 94 32.17 5.81 1.17
CA ALA A 94 33.25 6.60 0.60
C ALA A 94 34.08 7.08 1.80
N ALA A 95 34.65 6.10 2.48
CA ALA A 95 35.72 6.26 3.46
C ALA A 95 36.47 4.92 3.40
N ASP A 96 37.41 4.86 2.46
CA ASP A 96 38.83 4.49 2.65
C ASP A 96 39.46 4.26 1.27
#